data_AF-A0A1D6IRQ0-F1
#
_entry.id   AF-A0A1D6IRQ0-F1
#
_cell.length_a   1.000
_cell.length_b   1.000
_cell.length_c   1.000
_cell.angle_alpha   90.00
_cell.angle_beta   90.00
_cell.angle_gamma   90.00
#
_symmetry.space_group_name_H-M   'P 1'
#
loop_
_entity.id
_entity.type
_entity.pdbx_description
1 polymer ?
#
loop_
_entity_poly.entity_id
_entity_poly.type
_entity_poly.pdbx_seq_one_letter_code
_entity_poly.pdbx_strand_id
1 'polypeptide(L)'
;MQTQPFLQEYFSKWGESGTVDLKYELEHLIILTASRCLLGREVREKLFDDVSALFHDLDNGMQPISVLFPYLPIPAHKRRDRARARLAEIFATIIKSRKASGQSEEDMLQCFIDSKYKNGRSTSEGEVTGLLIAALFAGQHTSSITSTWTGAYMLRFKQYFAEAVEEQKDVMKRHGDKIDHDILAEMDVLYRCIKEALRLHPPLIMLLRQSHSDFTVTTKEGKVYDIPKGHIVATSPSFANRLPHIYKNPDSYDPDRFGPGREEDKAAGAFSYISFGGGRHGCLGEPFAYLQIKAIWTHLLRNFEFELVSPFPENDWNAMVVGIKGEVMVNYKRRKLVVDN
;
A
#
# COMPACT_ATOMS: atom_id res chain seq x y z
N MET A 1 8.74 -10.58 13.94
CA MET A 1 7.78 -9.58 13.42
C MET A 1 6.37 -10.03 13.75
N GLN A 2 5.49 -9.16 14.28
CA GLN A 2 4.16 -9.57 14.76
C GLN A 2 3.25 -10.15 13.64
N THR A 3 3.59 -10.01 12.36
CA THR A 3 2.77 -10.44 11.21
C THR A 3 2.95 -11.89 10.77
N GLN A 4 4.06 -12.56 11.10
CA GLN A 4 4.34 -13.93 10.60
C GLN A 4 3.34 -14.99 11.10
N PRO A 5 2.93 -15.00 12.38
CA PRO A 5 1.88 -15.91 12.85
C PRO A 5 0.53 -15.66 12.16
N PHE A 6 0.18 -14.40 11.90
CA PHE A 6 -1.07 -14.06 11.21
C PHE A 6 -1.10 -14.54 9.76
N LEU A 7 0.04 -14.48 9.05
CA LEU A 7 0.13 -15.00 7.68
C LEU A 7 -0.10 -16.51 7.65
N GLN A 8 0.51 -17.24 8.58
CA GLN A 8 0.31 -18.69 8.71
C GLN A 8 -1.14 -19.04 9.07
N GLU A 9 -1.74 -18.31 10.01
CA GLU A 9 -3.15 -18.48 10.38
C GLU A 9 -4.07 -18.22 9.19
N TYR A 10 -3.88 -17.11 8.48
CA TYR A 10 -4.73 -16.73 7.34
C TYR A 10 -4.69 -17.78 6.22
N PHE A 11 -3.48 -18.26 5.85
CA PHE A 11 -3.31 -19.25 4.79
C PHE A 11 -3.47 -20.70 5.26
N SER A 12 -3.81 -20.95 6.53
CA SER A 12 -4.19 -22.28 7.01
C SER A 12 -5.53 -22.75 6.42
N LYS A 13 -6.39 -21.81 6.00
CA LYS A 13 -7.66 -22.10 5.32
C LYS A 13 -7.48 -22.69 3.91
N TRP A 14 -6.31 -22.54 3.32
CA TRP A 14 -5.99 -23.11 2.00
C TRP A 14 -5.63 -24.59 2.17
N GLY A 15 -6.19 -25.48 1.34
CA GLY A 15 -5.80 -26.90 1.31
C GLY A 15 -4.43 -27.15 0.68
N GLU A 16 -4.17 -28.39 0.24
CA GLU A 16 -2.93 -28.76 -0.48
C GLU A 16 -2.88 -28.19 -1.90
N SER A 17 -4.03 -27.96 -2.53
CA SER A 17 -4.12 -27.28 -3.83
C SER A 17 -5.52 -26.70 -4.01
N GLY A 18 -5.68 -25.76 -4.93
CA GLY A 18 -6.97 -25.17 -5.26
C GLY A 18 -6.86 -24.00 -6.23
N THR A 19 -7.99 -23.32 -6.45
CA THR A 19 -8.09 -22.11 -7.26
C THR A 19 -8.71 -21.01 -6.42
N VAL A 20 -8.11 -19.82 -6.41
CA VAL A 20 -8.56 -18.67 -5.62
C VAL A 20 -8.46 -17.39 -6.41
N ASP A 21 -9.26 -16.38 -6.04
CA ASP A 21 -9.01 -15.00 -6.46
C ASP A 21 -7.89 -14.40 -5.59
N LEU A 22 -6.70 -14.26 -6.17
CA LEU A 22 -5.53 -13.71 -5.48
C LEU A 22 -5.77 -12.26 -5.04
N LYS A 23 -6.54 -11.48 -5.80
CA LYS A 23 -6.86 -10.10 -5.46
C LYS A 23 -7.65 -10.04 -4.16
N TYR A 24 -8.76 -10.78 -4.09
CA TYR A 24 -9.60 -10.87 -2.89
C TYR A 24 -8.79 -11.32 -1.66
N GLU A 25 -7.96 -12.34 -1.80
CA GLU A 25 -7.15 -12.88 -0.71
C GLU A 25 -6.12 -11.85 -0.20
N LEU A 26 -5.47 -11.11 -1.11
CA LEU A 26 -4.54 -10.04 -0.75
C LEU A 26 -5.24 -8.84 -0.12
N GLU A 27 -6.39 -8.41 -0.65
CA GLU A 27 -7.20 -7.33 -0.08
C GLU A 27 -7.60 -7.66 1.37
N HIS A 28 -8.12 -8.86 1.60
CA HIS A 28 -8.50 -9.35 2.93
C HIS A 28 -7.32 -9.47 3.90
N LEU A 29 -6.19 -10.01 3.43
CA LEU A 29 -5.02 -10.13 4.28
C LEU A 29 -4.41 -8.77 4.64
N ILE A 30 -4.43 -7.82 3.72
CA ILE A 30 -3.85 -6.49 3.93
C ILE A 30 -4.68 -5.67 4.90
N ILE A 31 -6.02 -5.72 4.83
CA ILE A 31 -6.85 -5.07 5.85
C ILE A 31 -6.60 -5.67 7.25
N LEU A 32 -6.42 -7.00 7.35
CA LEU A 32 -6.15 -7.68 8.62
C LEU A 32 -4.79 -7.29 9.21
N THR A 33 -3.75 -7.25 8.37
CA THR A 33 -2.39 -6.88 8.82
C THR A 33 -2.27 -5.39 9.10
N ALA A 34 -2.83 -4.53 8.23
CA ALA A 34 -2.83 -3.09 8.42
C ALA A 34 -3.64 -2.69 9.67
N SER A 35 -4.83 -3.27 9.89
CA SER A 35 -5.60 -2.99 11.10
C SER A 35 -4.85 -3.36 12.37
N ARG A 36 -4.17 -4.52 12.40
CA ARG A 36 -3.37 -4.93 13.56
C ARG A 36 -2.18 -4.01 13.84
N CYS A 37 -1.48 -3.58 12.79
CA CYS A 37 -0.29 -2.73 12.90
C CYS A 37 -0.64 -1.26 13.17
N LEU A 38 -1.73 -0.75 12.61
CA LEU A 38 -2.09 0.67 12.63
C LEU A 38 -3.11 1.02 13.73
N LEU A 39 -4.12 0.16 13.94
CA LEU A 39 -5.25 0.45 14.85
C LEU A 39 -5.12 -0.20 16.22
N GLY A 40 -4.15 -1.10 16.38
CA GLY A 40 -3.90 -1.83 17.62
C GLY A 40 -4.66 -3.16 17.74
N ARG A 41 -4.34 -3.87 18.81
CA ARG A 41 -4.83 -5.23 19.07
C ARG A 41 -6.34 -5.29 19.35
N GLU A 42 -6.87 -4.30 20.05
CA GLU A 42 -8.28 -4.24 20.48
C GLU A 42 -9.23 -4.20 19.29
N VAL A 43 -8.88 -3.39 18.28
CA VAL A 43 -9.65 -3.32 17.04
C VAL A 43 -9.61 -4.65 16.32
N ARG A 44 -8.41 -5.23 16.15
CA ARG A 44 -8.25 -6.49 15.42
C ARG A 44 -8.93 -7.68 16.10
N GLU A 45 -8.90 -7.77 17.42
CA GLU A 45 -9.37 -8.95 18.15
C GLU A 45 -10.85 -8.89 18.53
N LYS A 46 -11.39 -7.70 18.76
CA LYS A 46 -12.73 -7.56 19.38
C LYS A 46 -13.73 -6.79 18.54
N LEU A 47 -13.27 -5.95 17.62
CA LEU A 47 -14.12 -4.99 16.91
C LEU A 47 -13.90 -5.01 15.39
N PHE A 48 -13.24 -6.05 14.86
CA PHE A 48 -12.78 -6.05 13.48
C PHE A 48 -13.94 -5.93 12.49
N ASP A 49 -15.00 -6.72 12.65
CA ASP A 49 -16.15 -6.73 11.73
C ASP A 49 -16.91 -5.40 11.77
N ASP A 50 -17.17 -4.87 12.96
CA ASP A 50 -17.83 -3.58 13.16
C ASP A 50 -17.02 -2.43 12.54
N VAL A 51 -15.71 -2.41 12.80
CA VAL A 51 -14.81 -1.37 12.27
C VAL A 51 -14.68 -1.50 10.76
N SER A 52 -14.55 -2.71 10.23
CA SER A 52 -14.47 -2.97 8.79
C SER A 52 -15.73 -2.47 8.06
N ALA A 53 -16.93 -2.76 8.59
CA ALA A 53 -18.18 -2.26 8.03
C ALA A 53 -18.25 -0.72 8.01
N LEU A 54 -17.76 -0.06 9.07
CA LEU A 54 -17.70 1.40 9.13
C LEU A 54 -16.69 1.99 8.15
N PHE A 55 -15.53 1.35 7.96
CA PHE A 55 -14.56 1.76 6.94
C PHE A 55 -15.12 1.58 5.53
N HIS A 56 -15.88 0.52 5.27
CA HIS A 56 -16.58 0.34 3.99
C HIS A 56 -17.58 1.48 3.72
N ASP A 57 -18.31 1.94 4.74
CA ASP A 57 -19.19 3.11 4.62
C ASP A 57 -18.42 4.42 4.41
N LEU A 58 -17.22 4.57 4.99
CA LEU A 58 -16.34 5.70 4.70
C LEU A 58 -15.87 5.70 3.23
N ASP A 59 -15.40 4.54 2.75
CA ASP A 59 -14.90 4.36 1.39
C ASP A 59 -15.98 4.62 0.33
N ASN A 60 -17.17 4.05 0.52
CA ASN A 60 -18.33 4.30 -0.34
C ASN A 60 -18.82 5.75 -0.29
N GLY A 61 -18.41 6.49 0.74
CA GLY A 61 -18.62 7.92 0.88
C GLY A 61 -17.68 8.80 0.05
N MET A 62 -16.62 8.23 -0.51
CA MET A 62 -15.58 8.92 -1.30
C MET A 62 -15.76 8.66 -2.80
N GLN A 63 -16.88 9.15 -3.34
CA GLN A 63 -17.18 9.05 -4.76
C GLN A 63 -16.43 10.13 -5.55
N PRO A 64 -16.22 9.99 -6.88
CA PRO A 64 -15.60 11.04 -7.69
C PRO A 64 -16.28 12.42 -7.52
N ILE A 65 -17.62 12.44 -7.38
CA ILE A 65 -18.38 13.67 -7.14
C ILE A 65 -18.03 14.34 -5.80
N SER A 66 -17.58 13.57 -4.80
CA SER A 66 -17.19 14.05 -3.48
C SER A 66 -15.95 14.96 -3.51
N VAL A 67 -15.12 14.87 -4.56
CA VAL A 67 -13.97 15.77 -4.77
C VAL A 67 -14.43 17.20 -5.05
N LEU A 68 -15.52 17.35 -5.82
CA LEU A 68 -16.07 18.65 -6.20
C LEU A 68 -17.09 19.16 -5.17
N PHE A 69 -17.90 18.25 -4.62
CA PHE A 69 -19.00 18.60 -3.73
C PHE A 69 -19.08 17.67 -2.51
N PRO A 70 -18.12 17.76 -1.56
CA PRO A 70 -17.98 16.81 -0.44
C PRO A 70 -19.15 16.81 0.57
N TYR A 71 -20.00 17.84 0.52
CA TYR A 71 -21.13 18.04 1.44
C TYR A 71 -22.51 17.90 0.78
N LEU A 72 -22.58 17.31 -0.43
CA LEU A 72 -23.88 17.02 -1.04
C LEU A 72 -24.75 16.16 -0.10
N PRO A 73 -26.06 16.43 0.03
CA PRO A 73 -26.94 15.71 0.94
C PRO A 73 -27.37 14.32 0.41
N ILE A 74 -26.46 13.59 -0.23
CA ILE A 74 -26.70 12.26 -0.81
C ILE A 74 -26.60 11.15 0.25
N PRO A 75 -27.26 9.99 0.03
CA PRO A 75 -27.21 8.87 0.98
C PRO A 75 -25.80 8.40 1.33
N ALA A 76 -24.86 8.43 0.36
CA ALA A 76 -23.47 8.04 0.57
C ALA A 76 -22.75 8.93 1.59
N HIS A 77 -22.81 10.26 1.46
CA HIS A 77 -22.23 11.19 2.42
C HIS A 77 -22.87 11.09 3.80
N LYS A 78 -24.21 10.89 3.87
CA LYS A 78 -24.89 10.66 5.16
C LYS A 78 -24.46 9.38 5.86
N ARG A 79 -24.12 8.31 5.11
CA ARG A 79 -23.54 7.08 5.68
C ARG A 79 -22.10 7.31 6.13
N ARG A 80 -21.27 7.92 5.29
CA ARG A 80 -19.90 8.34 5.62
C ARG A 80 -19.82 9.11 6.94
N ASP A 81 -20.66 10.14 7.10
CA ASP A 81 -20.60 11.01 8.28
C ASP A 81 -21.05 10.27 9.55
N ARG A 82 -22.05 9.38 9.44
CA ARG A 82 -22.46 8.49 10.53
C ARG A 82 -21.35 7.49 10.89
N ALA A 83 -20.70 6.90 9.89
CA ALA A 83 -19.59 6.00 10.10
C ALA A 83 -18.41 6.69 10.78
N ARG A 84 -18.08 7.93 10.36
CA ARG A 84 -17.04 8.76 10.96
C ARG A 84 -17.31 9.08 12.43
N ALA A 85 -18.56 9.38 12.77
CA ALA A 85 -18.98 9.62 14.15
C ALA A 85 -18.86 8.35 14.99
N ARG A 86 -19.33 7.21 14.48
CA ARG A 86 -19.27 5.93 15.19
C ARG A 86 -17.83 5.46 15.43
N LEU A 87 -16.95 5.61 14.43
CA LEU A 87 -15.53 5.33 14.60
C LEU A 87 -14.90 6.22 15.68
N ALA A 88 -15.30 7.49 15.77
CA ALA A 88 -14.83 8.38 16.83
C ALA A 88 -15.22 7.90 18.23
N GLU A 89 -16.44 7.38 18.40
CA GLU A 89 -16.89 6.80 19.67
C GLU A 89 -16.09 5.55 20.05
N ILE A 90 -15.83 4.67 19.07
CA ILE A 90 -15.04 3.45 19.26
C ILE A 90 -13.63 3.81 19.69
N PHE A 91 -12.93 4.65 18.91
CA PHE A 91 -11.54 5.01 19.21
C PHE A 91 -11.43 5.83 20.50
N ALA A 92 -12.39 6.70 20.83
CA ALA A 92 -12.39 7.40 22.10
C ALA A 92 -12.45 6.42 23.30
N THR A 93 -13.26 5.37 23.20
CA THR A 93 -13.32 4.31 24.24
C THR A 93 -11.99 3.59 24.39
N ILE A 94 -11.34 3.21 23.28
CA ILE A 94 -10.05 2.52 23.29
C ILE A 94 -8.96 3.44 23.87
N ILE A 95 -8.88 4.70 23.43
CA ILE A 95 -7.91 5.68 23.91
C ILE A 95 -8.05 5.89 25.42
N LYS A 96 -9.28 6.04 25.92
CA LYS A 96 -9.55 6.18 27.37
C LYS A 96 -9.13 4.93 28.14
N SER A 97 -9.43 3.75 27.62
CA SER A 97 -9.04 2.48 28.22
C SER A 97 -7.51 2.35 28.35
N ARG A 98 -6.76 2.68 27.29
CA ARG A 98 -5.28 2.65 27.32
C ARG A 98 -4.69 3.66 28.29
N LYS A 99 -5.21 4.89 28.30
CA LYS A 99 -4.78 5.92 29.25
C LYS A 99 -5.03 5.51 30.71
N ALA A 100 -6.13 4.79 30.97
CA ALA A 100 -6.48 4.32 32.31
C ALA A 100 -5.68 3.08 32.75
N SER A 101 -5.29 2.20 31.83
CA SER A 101 -4.55 0.98 32.17
C SER A 101 -3.10 1.25 32.55
N GLY A 102 -2.52 2.37 32.10
CA GLY A 102 -1.11 2.70 32.31
C GLY A 102 -0.14 1.78 31.55
N GLN A 103 -0.67 0.91 30.68
CA GLN A 103 0.12 0.01 29.83
C GLN A 103 0.39 0.70 28.49
N SER A 104 1.62 0.55 27.99
CA SER A 104 2.03 1.05 26.68
C SER A 104 2.19 -0.12 25.72
N GLU A 105 1.63 0.02 24.53
CA GLU A 105 1.66 -0.98 23.44
C GLU A 105 2.60 -0.50 22.34
N GLU A 106 3.29 -1.43 21.66
CA GLU A 106 4.13 -1.11 20.51
C GLU A 106 3.30 -1.05 19.21
N ASP A 107 2.47 0.00 19.07
CA ASP A 107 1.69 0.27 17.86
C ASP A 107 1.50 1.77 17.56
N MET A 108 1.00 2.06 16.36
CA MET A 108 0.80 3.44 15.90
C MET A 108 -0.24 4.21 16.73
N LEU A 109 -1.25 3.52 17.26
CA LEU A 109 -2.23 4.11 18.15
C LEU A 109 -1.56 4.66 19.41
N GLN A 110 -0.68 3.89 20.04
CA GLN A 110 0.06 4.33 21.20
C GLN A 110 0.97 5.53 20.86
N CYS A 111 1.68 5.48 19.72
CA CYS A 111 2.48 6.62 19.25
C CYS A 111 1.65 7.91 19.12
N PHE A 112 0.43 7.82 18.58
CA PHE A 112 -0.44 8.99 18.47
C PHE A 112 -0.99 9.46 19.81
N ILE A 113 -1.28 8.56 20.75
CA ILE A 113 -1.71 8.92 22.12
C ILE A 113 -0.60 9.67 22.85
N ASP A 114 0.65 9.23 22.71
CA ASP A 114 1.81 9.78 23.41
C ASP A 114 2.39 11.03 22.73
N SER A 115 1.99 11.29 21.48
CA SER A 115 2.52 12.41 20.71
C SER A 115 2.12 13.78 21.26
N LYS A 116 3.05 14.74 21.14
CA LYS A 116 2.86 16.15 21.48
C LYS A 116 3.25 17.04 20.32
N TYR A 117 2.48 18.10 20.14
CA TYR A 117 2.83 19.19 19.25
C TYR A 117 4.05 19.97 19.78
N LYS A 118 4.72 20.72 18.90
CA LYS A 118 5.90 21.53 19.25
C LYS A 118 5.67 22.53 20.39
N ASN A 119 4.44 22.97 20.59
CA ASN A 119 4.04 23.85 21.69
C ASN A 119 3.70 23.10 23.00
N GLY A 120 3.95 21.79 23.07
CA GLY A 120 3.70 20.95 24.24
C GLY A 120 2.27 20.41 24.36
N ARG A 121 1.34 20.81 23.49
CA ARG A 121 -0.05 20.32 23.50
C ARG A 121 -0.09 18.84 23.09
N SER A 122 -0.76 17.99 23.85
CA SER A 122 -1.04 16.62 23.42
C SER A 122 -2.06 16.58 22.28
N THR A 123 -1.99 15.54 21.45
CA THR A 123 -3.04 15.20 20.49
C THR A 123 -4.36 14.91 21.21
N SER A 124 -5.43 15.50 20.70
CA SER A 124 -6.80 15.24 21.16
C SER A 124 -7.31 13.89 20.65
N GLU A 125 -8.31 13.32 21.32
CA GLU A 125 -8.94 12.06 20.90
C GLU A 125 -9.49 12.13 19.47
N GLY A 126 -10.03 13.29 19.08
CA GLY A 126 -10.52 13.54 17.72
C GLY A 126 -9.41 13.58 16.66
N GLU A 127 -8.26 14.16 17.00
CA GLU A 127 -7.07 14.17 16.13
C GLU A 127 -6.49 12.76 15.97
N VAL A 128 -6.32 12.01 17.07
CA VAL A 128 -5.86 10.62 17.04
C VAL A 128 -6.79 9.77 16.16
N THR A 129 -8.10 9.85 16.39
CA THR A 129 -9.10 9.16 15.57
C THR A 129 -8.96 9.50 14.09
N GLY A 130 -8.83 10.79 13.76
CA GLY A 130 -8.67 11.24 12.37
C GLY A 130 -7.40 10.69 11.71
N LEU A 131 -6.29 10.67 12.45
CA LEU A 131 -5.01 10.15 11.98
C LEU A 131 -5.05 8.63 11.76
N LEU A 132 -5.70 7.86 12.64
CA LEU A 132 -5.88 6.41 12.47
C LEU A 132 -6.72 6.08 11.23
N ILE A 133 -7.84 6.79 11.03
CA ILE A 133 -8.69 6.61 9.86
C ILE A 133 -7.91 6.92 8.59
N ALA A 134 -7.17 8.03 8.57
CA ALA A 134 -6.33 8.41 7.44
C ALA A 134 -5.22 7.37 7.16
N ALA A 135 -4.57 6.85 8.21
CA ALA A 135 -3.53 5.84 8.07
C ALA A 135 -4.07 4.52 7.49
N LEU A 136 -5.23 4.05 7.97
CA LEU A 136 -5.83 2.82 7.42
C LEU A 136 -6.27 3.00 5.97
N PHE A 137 -6.95 4.10 5.65
CA PHE A 137 -7.35 4.41 4.28
C PHE A 137 -6.15 4.46 3.33
N ALA A 138 -5.06 5.09 3.77
CA ALA A 138 -3.84 5.19 2.98
C ALA A 138 -3.18 3.82 2.75
N GLY A 139 -3.14 2.95 3.76
CA GLY A 139 -2.44 1.67 3.71
C GLY A 139 -3.22 0.50 3.10
N GLN A 140 -4.56 0.55 3.11
CA GLN A 140 -5.38 -0.59 2.70
C GLN A 140 -5.37 -0.79 1.17
N HIS A 141 -5.90 0.19 0.43
CA HIS A 141 -6.09 0.06 -1.02
C HIS A 141 -4.76 0.04 -1.77
N THR A 142 -3.83 0.91 -1.39
CA THR A 142 -2.56 1.06 -2.11
C THR A 142 -1.71 -0.21 -2.04
N SER A 143 -1.58 -0.81 -0.85
CA SER A 143 -0.82 -2.04 -0.66
C SER A 143 -1.48 -3.25 -1.33
N SER A 144 -2.82 -3.36 -1.33
CA SER A 144 -3.51 -4.52 -1.92
C SER A 144 -3.42 -4.52 -3.44
N ILE A 145 -3.66 -3.36 -4.05
CA ILE A 145 -3.51 -3.16 -5.50
C ILE A 145 -2.08 -3.45 -5.92
N THR A 146 -1.10 -2.89 -5.19
CA THR A 146 0.32 -3.09 -5.49
C THR A 146 0.74 -4.55 -5.33
N SER A 147 0.31 -5.21 -4.25
CA SER A 147 0.61 -6.63 -4.02
C SER A 147 0.06 -7.50 -5.14
N THR A 148 -1.17 -7.21 -5.57
CA THR A 148 -1.84 -7.98 -6.62
C THR A 148 -1.18 -7.78 -7.99
N TRP A 149 -0.84 -6.54 -8.36
CA TRP A 149 -0.06 -6.29 -9.59
C TRP A 149 1.31 -6.97 -9.55
N THR A 150 2.02 -6.88 -8.42
CA THR A 150 3.32 -7.56 -8.24
C THR A 150 3.18 -9.05 -8.50
N GLY A 151 2.15 -9.68 -7.93
CA GLY A 151 1.83 -11.08 -8.18
C GLY A 151 1.51 -11.39 -9.63
N ALA A 152 0.55 -10.68 -10.21
CA ALA A 152 0.15 -10.89 -11.60
C ALA A 152 1.34 -10.80 -12.56
N TYR A 153 2.23 -9.82 -12.36
CA TYR A 153 3.44 -9.68 -13.16
C TYR A 153 4.44 -10.81 -12.96
N MET A 154 4.79 -11.16 -11.70
CA MET A 154 5.69 -12.29 -11.46
C MET A 154 5.12 -13.59 -12.04
N LEU A 155 3.80 -13.82 -11.93
CA LEU A 155 3.16 -15.01 -12.47
C LEU A 155 3.11 -15.04 -13.99
N ARG A 156 3.04 -13.89 -14.65
CA ARG A 156 3.12 -13.75 -16.12
C ARG A 156 4.55 -13.90 -16.62
N PHE A 157 5.52 -13.29 -15.93
CA PHE A 157 6.94 -13.29 -16.26
C PHE A 157 7.69 -14.25 -15.34
N LYS A 158 7.59 -15.54 -15.65
CA LYS A 158 8.10 -16.64 -14.79
C LYS A 158 9.57 -16.52 -14.38
N GLN A 159 10.40 -15.83 -15.18
CA GLN A 159 11.78 -15.51 -14.82
C GLN A 159 11.89 -14.75 -13.50
N TYR A 160 11.07 -13.70 -13.31
CA TYR A 160 11.08 -12.89 -12.08
C TYR A 160 10.46 -13.62 -10.90
N PHE A 161 9.49 -14.50 -11.13
CA PHE A 161 9.01 -15.39 -10.07
C PHE A 161 10.09 -16.37 -9.62
N ALA A 162 10.83 -16.96 -10.56
CA ALA A 162 11.93 -17.88 -10.25
C ALA A 162 13.05 -17.16 -9.49
N GLU A 163 13.47 -15.97 -9.93
CA GLU A 163 14.47 -15.15 -9.23
C GLU A 163 14.02 -14.77 -7.82
N ALA A 164 12.74 -14.40 -7.63
CA ALA A 164 12.21 -14.10 -6.30
C ALA A 164 12.19 -15.35 -5.40
N VAL A 165 11.95 -16.54 -5.95
CA VAL A 165 12.06 -17.81 -5.21
C VAL A 165 13.51 -18.13 -4.83
N GLU A 166 14.47 -17.92 -5.74
CA GLU A 166 15.89 -18.11 -5.44
C GLU A 166 16.38 -17.12 -4.37
N GLU A 167 15.95 -15.85 -4.43
CA GLU A 167 16.19 -14.88 -3.36
C GLU A 167 15.68 -15.40 -2.00
N GLN A 168 14.51 -16.03 -1.96
CA GLN A 168 14.00 -16.63 -0.71
C GLN A 168 14.87 -17.79 -0.22
N LYS A 169 15.38 -18.63 -1.12
CA LYS A 169 16.32 -19.70 -0.73
C LYS A 169 17.59 -19.14 -0.13
N ASP A 170 18.16 -18.09 -0.73
CA ASP A 170 19.39 -17.46 -0.24
C ASP A 170 19.20 -16.73 1.09
N VAL A 171 18.03 -16.10 1.31
CA VAL A 171 17.65 -15.56 2.61
C VAL A 171 17.51 -16.70 3.64
N MET A 172 16.88 -17.81 3.29
CA MET A 172 16.72 -18.96 4.19
C MET A 172 18.05 -19.64 4.52
N LYS A 173 19.02 -19.72 3.59
CA LYS A 173 20.38 -20.21 3.88
C LYS A 173 21.07 -19.40 4.98
N ARG A 174 20.88 -18.07 4.96
CA ARG A 174 21.54 -17.15 5.89
C ARG A 174 20.84 -17.05 7.24
N HIS A 175 19.50 -17.07 7.22
CA HIS A 175 18.67 -16.69 8.38
C HIS A 175 17.66 -17.75 8.83
N GLY A 176 17.60 -18.89 8.14
CA GLY A 176 16.60 -19.93 8.35
C GLY A 176 15.17 -19.45 8.03
N ASP A 177 14.19 -19.94 8.78
CA ASP A 177 12.77 -19.56 8.61
C ASP A 177 12.42 -18.21 9.25
N LYS A 178 13.39 -17.50 9.85
CA LYS A 178 13.18 -16.22 10.52
C LYS A 178 12.87 -15.12 9.50
N ILE A 179 11.89 -14.27 9.83
CA ILE A 179 11.58 -13.03 9.11
C ILE A 179 11.42 -11.87 10.10
N ASP A 180 12.21 -10.82 9.88
CA ASP A 180 12.10 -9.54 10.55
C ASP A 180 12.36 -8.37 9.57
N HIS A 181 12.33 -7.15 10.09
CA HIS A 181 12.46 -5.95 9.28
C HIS A 181 13.79 -5.90 8.52
N ASP A 182 14.90 -6.23 9.18
CA ASP A 182 16.24 -6.16 8.60
C ASP A 182 16.39 -7.19 7.48
N ILE A 183 15.90 -8.42 7.71
CA ILE A 183 15.92 -9.49 6.70
C ILE A 183 15.10 -9.11 5.45
N LEU A 184 13.93 -8.48 5.63
CA LEU A 184 13.11 -8.01 4.50
C LEU A 184 13.78 -6.88 3.72
N ALA A 185 14.61 -6.06 4.38
CA ALA A 185 15.36 -5.00 3.72
C ALA A 185 16.44 -5.56 2.77
N GLU A 186 16.96 -6.76 3.02
CA GLU A 186 17.94 -7.44 2.16
C GLU A 186 17.38 -7.96 0.83
N MET A 187 16.05 -8.05 0.68
CA MET A 187 15.39 -8.61 -0.51
C MET A 187 15.33 -7.59 -1.66
N ASP A 188 16.34 -7.59 -2.53
CA ASP A 188 16.46 -6.69 -3.67
C ASP A 188 15.56 -7.10 -4.86
N VAL A 189 15.51 -8.38 -5.22
CA VAL A 189 14.68 -8.88 -6.33
C VAL A 189 13.21 -8.55 -6.08
N LEU A 190 12.70 -8.92 -4.90
CA LEU A 190 11.31 -8.62 -4.55
C LEU A 190 11.05 -7.11 -4.45
N TYR A 191 12.03 -6.32 -3.97
CA TYR A 191 11.94 -4.85 -3.99
C TYR A 191 11.76 -4.32 -5.42
N ARG A 192 12.60 -4.75 -6.36
CA ARG A 192 12.55 -4.32 -7.77
C ARG A 192 11.26 -4.76 -8.45
N CYS A 193 10.76 -5.96 -8.15
CA CYS A 193 9.47 -6.45 -8.65
C CYS A 193 8.29 -5.58 -8.19
N ILE A 194 8.26 -5.20 -6.90
CA ILE A 194 7.24 -4.31 -6.32
C ILE A 194 7.35 -2.91 -6.94
N LYS A 195 8.57 -2.38 -7.04
CA LYS A 195 8.85 -1.06 -7.60
C LYS A 195 8.43 -0.96 -9.07
N GLU A 196 8.64 -2.00 -9.87
CA GLU A 196 8.20 -2.02 -11.27
C GLU A 196 6.68 -2.10 -11.40
N ALA A 197 6.03 -2.88 -10.53
CA ALA A 197 4.56 -2.92 -10.47
C ALA A 197 3.99 -1.54 -10.13
N LEU A 198 4.57 -0.83 -9.15
CA LEU A 198 4.21 0.55 -8.80
C LEU A 198 4.55 1.57 -9.89
N ARG A 199 5.62 1.37 -10.66
CA ARG A 199 5.97 2.24 -11.79
C ARG A 199 4.86 2.20 -12.84
N LEU A 200 4.43 0.99 -13.21
CA LEU A 200 3.40 0.78 -14.20
C LEU A 200 1.99 1.06 -13.67
N HIS A 201 1.68 0.67 -12.44
CA HIS A 201 0.34 0.79 -11.85
C HIS A 201 0.37 1.54 -10.52
N PRO A 202 0.76 2.82 -10.50
CA PRO A 202 0.66 3.62 -9.30
C PRO A 202 -0.83 3.77 -8.93
N PRO A 203 -1.25 3.37 -7.71
CA PRO A 203 -2.66 3.45 -7.32
C PRO A 203 -3.24 4.87 -7.35
N LEU A 204 -2.39 5.89 -7.15
CA LEU A 204 -2.73 7.30 -7.26
C LEU A 204 -2.09 7.90 -8.53
N ILE A 205 -2.92 8.21 -9.52
CA ILE A 205 -2.46 8.61 -10.85
C ILE A 205 -2.38 10.13 -11.07
N MET A 206 -2.98 10.92 -10.16
CA MET A 206 -2.94 12.38 -10.19
C MET A 206 -2.79 12.94 -8.78
N LEU A 207 -1.79 13.82 -8.61
CA LEU A 207 -1.51 14.54 -7.37
C LEU A 207 -1.79 16.02 -7.62
N LEU A 208 -2.87 16.55 -7.01
CA LEU A 208 -3.36 17.90 -7.25
C LEU A 208 -2.86 18.88 -6.18
N ARG A 209 -2.56 20.13 -6.57
CA ARG A 209 -2.26 21.25 -5.67
C ARG A 209 -2.93 22.51 -6.20
N GLN A 210 -3.40 23.37 -5.30
CA GLN A 210 -3.83 24.72 -5.67
C GLN A 210 -2.67 25.70 -5.50
N SER A 211 -2.45 26.53 -6.51
CA SER A 211 -1.49 27.62 -6.45
C SER A 211 -1.99 28.73 -5.53
N HIS A 212 -1.22 29.07 -4.49
CA HIS A 212 -1.56 30.14 -3.55
C HIS A 212 -0.89 31.50 -3.88
N SER A 213 0.04 31.50 -4.84
CA SER A 213 0.78 32.68 -5.32
C SER A 213 1.21 32.45 -6.76
N ASP A 214 1.40 33.52 -7.53
CA ASP A 214 1.97 33.41 -8.87
C ASP A 214 3.40 32.85 -8.79
N PHE A 215 3.73 31.91 -9.66
CA PHE A 215 5.08 31.36 -9.77
C PHE A 215 5.37 30.92 -11.21
N THR A 216 6.63 30.66 -11.54
CA THR A 216 7.02 30.22 -12.88
C THR A 216 7.56 28.80 -12.87
N VAL A 217 7.39 28.10 -13.99
CA VAL A 217 8.00 26.79 -14.24
C VAL A 217 8.81 26.87 -15.52
N THR A 218 10.06 26.43 -15.45
CA THR A 218 10.95 26.35 -16.60
C THR A 218 11.02 24.89 -17.07
N THR A 219 10.76 24.64 -18.35
CA THR A 219 10.90 23.30 -18.94
C THR A 219 12.36 22.94 -19.16
N LYS A 220 12.63 21.67 -19.48
CA LYS A 220 13.98 21.20 -19.80
C LYS A 220 14.60 21.92 -21.01
N GLU A 221 13.76 22.38 -21.94
CA GLU A 221 14.14 23.15 -23.13
C GLU A 221 14.33 24.66 -22.83
N GLY A 222 14.21 25.07 -21.57
CA GLY A 222 14.40 26.46 -21.14
C GLY A 222 13.18 27.37 -21.31
N LYS A 223 12.02 26.83 -21.74
CA LYS A 223 10.80 27.62 -21.88
C LYS A 223 10.18 27.88 -20.51
N VAL A 224 9.89 29.15 -20.22
CA VAL A 224 9.27 29.58 -18.97
C VAL A 224 7.76 29.73 -19.15
N TYR A 225 6.99 29.24 -18.19
CA TYR A 225 5.54 29.40 -18.10
C TYR A 225 5.15 30.01 -16.77
N ASP A 226 4.26 30.99 -16.80
CA ASP A 226 3.64 31.56 -15.59
C ASP A 226 2.48 30.67 -15.14
N ILE A 227 2.42 30.39 -13.84
CA ILE A 227 1.33 29.68 -13.17
C ILE A 227 0.63 30.68 -12.22
N PRO A 228 -0.53 31.23 -12.62
CA PRO A 228 -1.26 32.17 -11.79
C PRO A 228 -1.77 31.55 -10.49
N LYS A 229 -1.91 32.38 -9.46
CA LYS A 229 -2.62 32.07 -8.23
C LYS A 229 -4.03 31.57 -8.54
N GLY A 230 -4.45 30.55 -7.81
CA GLY A 230 -5.78 29.93 -7.93
C GLY A 230 -5.83 28.76 -8.91
N HIS A 231 -4.85 28.62 -9.81
CA HIS A 231 -4.79 27.46 -10.71
C HIS A 231 -4.55 26.16 -9.94
N ILE A 232 -5.13 25.07 -10.45
CA ILE A 232 -4.82 23.71 -10.00
C ILE A 232 -3.68 23.15 -10.84
N VAL A 233 -2.62 22.72 -10.18
CA VAL A 233 -1.47 22.05 -10.79
C VAL A 233 -1.57 20.56 -10.48
N ALA A 234 -1.37 19.73 -11.49
CA ALA A 234 -1.43 18.27 -11.37
C ALA A 234 -0.08 17.66 -11.77
N THR A 235 0.43 16.76 -10.93
CA THR A 235 1.51 15.85 -11.29
C THR A 235 0.96 14.45 -11.43
N SER A 236 1.29 13.74 -12.50
CA SER A 236 0.79 12.39 -12.76
C SER A 236 1.91 11.35 -12.65
N PRO A 237 1.92 10.51 -11.60
CA PRO A 237 2.84 9.38 -11.51
C PRO A 237 2.67 8.39 -12.68
N SER A 238 1.44 8.09 -13.10
CA SER A 238 1.20 7.16 -14.22
C SER A 238 1.83 7.61 -15.54
N PHE A 239 1.89 8.92 -15.76
CA PHE A 239 2.58 9.53 -16.90
C PHE A 239 4.10 9.67 -16.68
N ALA A 240 4.52 10.27 -15.57
CA ALA A 240 5.94 10.54 -15.28
C ALA A 240 6.77 9.25 -15.25
N ASN A 241 6.21 8.19 -14.67
CA ASN A 241 6.83 6.87 -14.57
C ASN A 241 6.96 6.14 -15.92
N ARG A 242 6.54 6.75 -17.03
CA ARG A 242 6.62 6.22 -18.40
C ARG A 242 7.34 7.14 -19.38
N LEU A 243 8.00 8.19 -18.89
CA LEU A 243 8.73 9.11 -19.75
C LEU A 243 9.87 8.37 -20.47
N PRO A 244 9.89 8.30 -21.82
CA PRO A 244 10.88 7.49 -22.57
C PRO A 244 12.32 7.95 -22.42
N HIS A 245 12.55 9.21 -22.01
CA HIS A 245 13.88 9.73 -21.74
C HIS A 245 14.42 9.35 -20.35
N ILE A 246 13.58 8.72 -19.52
CA ILE A 246 13.94 8.14 -18.23
C ILE A 246 13.92 6.62 -18.34
N TYR A 247 12.82 6.07 -18.85
CA TYR A 247 12.55 4.64 -18.88
C TYR A 247 12.64 4.07 -20.29
N LYS A 248 13.59 3.16 -20.52
CA LYS A 248 13.69 2.43 -21.79
C LYS A 248 12.54 1.42 -21.88
N ASN A 249 11.86 1.37 -23.03
CA ASN A 249 10.65 0.55 -23.22
C ASN A 249 9.66 0.75 -22.05
N PRO A 250 9.09 1.96 -21.89
CA PRO A 250 8.42 2.36 -20.66
C PRO A 250 7.18 1.51 -20.33
N ASP A 251 6.57 0.85 -21.30
CA ASP A 251 5.38 0.03 -21.09
C ASP A 251 5.69 -1.45 -20.79
N SER A 252 6.96 -1.88 -20.85
CA SER A 252 7.34 -3.24 -20.47
C SER A 252 7.61 -3.37 -18.97
N TYR A 253 7.14 -4.46 -18.37
CA TYR A 253 7.52 -4.86 -17.02
C TYR A 253 8.93 -5.44 -17.01
N ASP A 254 9.86 -4.69 -16.43
CA ASP A 254 11.27 -5.01 -16.37
C ASP A 254 11.87 -4.50 -15.03
N PRO A 255 11.79 -5.31 -13.95
CA PRO A 255 12.45 -5.04 -12.67
C PRO A 255 13.96 -4.78 -12.74
N ASP A 256 14.66 -5.29 -13.76
CA ASP A 256 16.12 -5.09 -13.90
C ASP A 256 16.49 -3.65 -14.20
N ARG A 257 15.53 -2.80 -14.59
CA ARG A 257 15.75 -1.37 -14.79
C ARG A 257 16.17 -0.61 -13.53
N PHE A 258 15.87 -1.17 -12.35
CA PHE A 258 16.27 -0.61 -11.06
C PHE A 258 17.53 -1.28 -10.49
N GLY A 259 18.06 -2.28 -11.19
CA GLY A 259 19.26 -3.00 -10.76
C GLY A 259 20.56 -2.22 -11.01
N PRO A 260 21.68 -2.69 -10.44
CA PRO A 260 23.01 -2.11 -10.66
C PRO A 260 23.34 -1.97 -12.15
N GLY A 261 23.83 -0.79 -12.55
CA GLY A 261 24.23 -0.49 -13.92
C GLY A 261 23.12 0.08 -14.82
N ARG A 262 21.85 0.04 -14.40
CA ARG A 262 20.73 0.70 -15.11
C ARG A 262 20.16 1.88 -14.33
N GLU A 263 19.72 1.63 -13.09
CA GLU A 263 19.24 2.67 -12.15
C GLU A 263 18.37 3.75 -12.80
N GLU A 264 17.45 3.36 -13.68
CA GLU A 264 16.69 4.28 -14.54
C GLU A 264 15.83 5.26 -13.71
N ASP A 265 15.44 4.87 -12.49
CA ASP A 265 14.78 5.72 -11.51
C ASP A 265 15.63 6.87 -10.95
N LYS A 266 16.89 6.99 -11.38
CA LYS A 266 17.78 8.09 -11.03
C LYS A 266 18.19 8.94 -12.24
N ALA A 267 17.81 8.53 -13.46
CA ALA A 267 18.31 9.09 -14.71
C ALA A 267 18.03 10.60 -14.91
N ALA A 268 16.96 11.12 -14.32
CA ALA A 268 16.58 12.54 -14.36
C ALA A 268 16.53 13.19 -12.95
N GLY A 269 17.22 12.61 -11.97
CA GLY A 269 17.27 13.10 -10.58
C GLY A 269 16.10 12.62 -9.72
N ALA A 270 15.87 13.32 -8.61
CA ALA A 270 15.01 12.87 -7.50
C ALA A 270 13.52 12.66 -7.84
N PHE A 271 13.05 13.15 -9.00
CA PHE A 271 11.66 13.01 -9.45
C PHE A 271 11.52 12.12 -10.69
N SER A 272 12.52 11.27 -10.98
CA SER A 272 12.42 10.31 -12.10
C SER A 272 11.36 9.24 -11.82
N TYR A 273 11.25 8.82 -10.56
CA TYR A 273 10.25 7.88 -10.05
C TYR A 273 9.42 8.54 -8.95
N ILE A 274 8.10 8.60 -9.10
CA ILE A 274 7.23 9.35 -8.18
C ILE A 274 5.97 8.58 -7.74
N SER A 275 5.99 7.24 -7.73
CA SER A 275 4.83 6.43 -7.29
C SER A 275 4.44 6.67 -5.82
N PHE A 276 5.38 7.12 -4.98
CA PHE A 276 5.13 7.54 -3.61
C PHE A 276 5.07 9.08 -3.44
N GLY A 277 4.96 9.82 -4.55
CA GLY A 277 5.02 11.28 -4.56
C GLY A 277 6.44 11.80 -4.31
N GLY A 278 6.54 12.97 -3.68
CA GLY A 278 7.84 13.58 -3.37
C GLY A 278 7.73 14.90 -2.61
N GLY A 279 8.87 15.40 -2.14
CA GLY A 279 8.97 16.65 -1.37
C GLY A 279 8.24 16.57 -0.02
N ARG A 280 7.67 17.69 0.43
CA ARG A 280 7.00 17.81 1.75
C ARG A 280 5.81 16.86 1.93
N HIS A 281 5.20 16.40 0.84
CA HIS A 281 4.03 15.51 0.84
C HIS A 281 4.37 14.13 0.27
N GLY A 282 5.64 13.72 0.30
CA GLY A 282 6.02 12.33 0.01
C GLY A 282 5.36 11.36 0.99
N CYS A 283 5.12 10.13 0.53
CA CYS A 283 4.43 9.12 1.32
C CYS A 283 5.27 8.69 2.54
N LEU A 284 4.79 9.00 3.75
CA LEU A 284 5.42 8.52 4.99
C LEU A 284 5.27 7.00 5.18
N GLY A 285 4.30 6.39 4.51
CA GLY A 285 4.03 4.95 4.58
C GLY A 285 4.86 4.09 3.63
N GLU A 286 5.75 4.67 2.81
CA GLU A 286 6.54 3.91 1.83
C GLU A 286 7.33 2.74 2.47
N PRO A 287 8.11 2.93 3.56
CA PRO A 287 8.82 1.82 4.20
C PRO A 287 7.88 0.73 4.70
N PHE A 288 6.74 1.12 5.29
CA PHE A 288 5.73 0.18 5.78
C PHE A 288 5.08 -0.61 4.63
N ALA A 289 4.78 0.04 3.51
CA ALA A 289 4.21 -0.61 2.33
C ALA A 289 5.15 -1.68 1.79
N TYR A 290 6.44 -1.36 1.57
CA TYR A 290 7.41 -2.37 1.15
C TYR A 290 7.55 -3.51 2.16
N LEU A 291 7.62 -3.21 3.45
CA LEU A 291 7.69 -4.23 4.50
C LEU A 291 6.47 -5.16 4.46
N GLN A 292 5.26 -4.60 4.39
CA GLN A 292 4.02 -5.38 4.36
C GLN A 292 3.94 -6.27 3.12
N ILE A 293 4.18 -5.69 1.93
CA ILE A 293 4.09 -6.40 0.66
C ILE A 293 5.17 -7.50 0.58
N LYS A 294 6.41 -7.20 0.98
CA LYS A 294 7.49 -8.19 1.03
C LYS A 294 7.21 -9.31 2.01
N ALA A 295 6.65 -9.02 3.18
CA ALA A 295 6.30 -10.05 4.17
C ALA A 295 5.24 -11.03 3.63
N ILE A 296 4.21 -10.50 2.98
CA ILE A 296 3.15 -11.30 2.36
C ILE A 296 3.74 -12.17 1.24
N TRP A 297 4.46 -11.56 0.30
CA TRP A 297 5.03 -12.30 -0.83
C TRP A 297 6.11 -13.30 -0.41
N THR A 298 6.89 -12.99 0.62
CA THR A 298 7.83 -13.95 1.25
C THR A 298 7.09 -15.19 1.73
N HIS A 299 5.98 -15.03 2.45
CA HIS A 299 5.18 -16.16 2.89
C HIS A 299 4.63 -16.95 1.71
N LEU A 300 4.07 -16.27 0.71
CA LEU A 300 3.51 -16.90 -0.48
C LEU A 300 4.55 -17.70 -1.28
N LEU A 301 5.70 -17.09 -1.58
CA LEU A 301 6.79 -17.71 -2.35
C LEU A 301 7.38 -18.95 -1.65
N ARG A 302 7.46 -18.94 -0.32
CA ARG A 302 7.98 -20.06 0.46
C ARG A 302 7.00 -21.22 0.60
N ASN A 303 5.69 -20.96 0.57
CA ASN A 303 4.67 -21.94 0.95
C ASN A 303 3.79 -22.40 -0.21
N PHE A 304 3.87 -21.77 -1.38
CA PHE A 304 2.98 -22.05 -2.49
C PHE A 304 3.69 -21.96 -3.85
N GLU A 305 3.21 -22.76 -4.78
CA GLU A 305 3.41 -22.62 -6.21
C GLU A 305 2.16 -22.05 -6.83
N PHE A 306 2.31 -21.23 -7.86
CA PHE A 306 1.21 -20.48 -8.44
C PHE A 306 1.23 -20.52 -9.97
N GLU A 307 0.03 -20.60 -10.53
CA GLU A 307 -0.23 -20.43 -11.95
C GLU A 307 -1.40 -19.47 -12.15
N LEU A 308 -1.17 -18.41 -12.94
CA LEU A 308 -2.23 -17.47 -13.31
C LEU A 308 -3.13 -18.15 -14.35
N VAL A 309 -4.43 -18.29 -14.04
CA VAL A 309 -5.41 -18.96 -14.91
C VAL A 309 -6.47 -18.02 -15.47
N SER A 310 -6.57 -16.82 -14.91
CA SER A 310 -7.35 -15.72 -15.49
C SER A 310 -6.55 -14.98 -16.58
N PRO A 311 -7.23 -14.24 -17.48
CA PRO A 311 -6.58 -13.23 -18.30
C PRO A 311 -5.77 -12.24 -17.46
N PHE A 312 -4.72 -11.68 -18.03
CA PHE A 312 -3.93 -10.67 -17.32
C PHE A 312 -4.81 -9.48 -16.94
N PRO A 313 -4.76 -8.99 -15.69
CA PRO A 313 -5.67 -7.94 -15.22
C PRO A 313 -5.51 -6.62 -15.96
N GLU A 314 -6.56 -5.80 -15.89
CA GLU A 314 -6.61 -4.41 -16.37
C GLU A 314 -6.82 -3.44 -15.21
N ASN A 315 -6.49 -2.17 -15.40
CA ASN A 315 -6.80 -1.11 -14.43
C ASN A 315 -8.32 -0.88 -14.33
N ASP A 316 -8.80 -0.70 -13.10
CA ASP A 316 -10.14 -0.17 -12.83
C ASP A 316 -10.05 1.33 -12.52
N TRP A 317 -10.60 2.14 -13.42
CA TRP A 317 -10.56 3.61 -13.36
C TRP A 317 -11.80 4.23 -12.68
N ASN A 318 -12.74 3.41 -12.19
CA ASN A 318 -14.02 3.92 -11.68
C ASN A 318 -13.96 4.44 -10.23
N ALA A 319 -12.87 4.17 -9.52
CA ALA A 319 -12.67 4.58 -8.14
C ALA A 319 -11.60 5.69 -8.01
N MET A 320 -11.54 6.32 -6.83
CA MET A 320 -10.54 7.34 -6.53
C MET A 320 -9.11 6.79 -6.53
N VAL A 321 -8.96 5.54 -6.10
CA VAL A 321 -7.71 4.77 -6.18
C VAL A 321 -7.85 3.81 -7.34
N VAL A 322 -6.91 3.84 -8.29
CA VAL A 322 -6.95 3.01 -9.50
C VAL A 322 -6.73 1.56 -9.11
N GLY A 323 -7.79 0.77 -9.20
CA GLY A 323 -7.83 -0.63 -8.77
C GLY A 323 -7.50 -1.61 -9.89
N ILE A 324 -7.86 -2.86 -9.64
CA ILE A 324 -7.75 -3.96 -10.60
C ILE A 324 -9.15 -4.42 -10.98
N LYS A 325 -9.42 -4.47 -12.28
CA LYS A 325 -10.72 -4.88 -12.81
C LYS A 325 -10.89 -6.40 -12.70
N GLY A 326 -12.06 -6.83 -12.23
CA GLY A 326 -12.40 -8.24 -12.11
C GLY A 326 -11.60 -8.96 -11.02
N GLU A 327 -11.38 -10.26 -11.26
CA GLU A 327 -10.70 -11.21 -10.37
C GLU A 327 -9.34 -11.59 -10.96
N VAL A 328 -8.38 -11.94 -10.10
CA VAL A 328 -7.07 -12.46 -10.49
C VAL A 328 -6.98 -13.92 -10.05
N MET A 329 -7.61 -14.79 -10.83
CA MET A 329 -7.69 -16.22 -10.53
C MET A 329 -6.32 -16.90 -10.69
N VAL A 330 -5.89 -17.60 -9.64
CA VAL A 330 -4.67 -18.40 -9.63
C VAL A 330 -4.96 -19.82 -9.15
N ASN A 331 -4.34 -20.79 -9.80
CA ASN A 331 -4.18 -22.13 -9.22
C ASN A 331 -3.00 -22.08 -8.26
N TYR A 332 -3.16 -22.70 -7.09
CA TYR A 332 -2.08 -22.87 -6.13
C TYR A 332 -1.86 -24.34 -5.78
N LYS A 333 -0.62 -24.67 -5.45
CA LYS A 333 -0.24 -25.92 -4.79
C LYS A 333 0.62 -25.58 -3.58
N ARG A 334 0.26 -26.11 -2.43
CA ARG A 334 1.05 -25.97 -1.20
C ARG A 334 2.39 -26.67 -1.40
N ARG A 335 3.45 -25.99 -0.97
CA ARG A 335 4.80 -26.53 -0.88
C ARG A 335 5.43 -26.06 0.40
N LYS A 336 6.56 -26.66 0.76
CA LYS A 336 7.53 -26.05 1.68
C LYS A 336 8.80 -25.83 0.89
N LEU A 337 9.23 -24.59 0.75
CA LEU A 337 10.50 -24.29 0.09
C LEU A 337 11.62 -24.94 0.91
N VAL A 338 12.33 -25.87 0.27
CA VAL A 338 13.47 -26.55 0.87
C VAL A 338 14.74 -25.90 0.34
N VAL A 339 15.68 -25.72 1.24
CA VAL A 339 17.04 -25.28 0.95
C VAL A 339 17.94 -26.49 1.11
N ASP A 340 18.60 -26.90 0.03
CA ASP A 340 19.65 -27.90 0.12
C ASP A 340 20.85 -27.28 0.86
N ASN A 341 21.34 -27.99 1.88
CA ASN A 341 22.48 -27.57 2.71
C ASN A 341 23.80 -27.52 1.94
#